data_AF-A0A7Y2EXS3-F1
#
_entry.id   AF-A0A7Y2EXS3-F1
#
_cell.length_a   1.000
_cell.length_b   1.000
_cell.length_c   1.000
_cell.angle_alpha   90.00
_cell.angle_beta   90.00
_cell.angle_gamma   90.00
#
_symmetry.space_group_name_H-M   'P 1'
#
loop_
_entity.id
_entity.type
_entity.pdbx_description
1 polymer ?
#
loop_
_entity_poly.entity_id
_entity_poly.type
_entity_poly.pdbx_seq_one_letter_code
_entity_poly.pdbx_strand_id
1 'polypeptide(L)'
;MIDPLIIAGAAFLASIFGARFISENAFKLLDQEQKAGLIDILSPIRKKTLVAVIIIVALFFLLYKFSGLGMEQLFLMYFGLLLILMLSTTLITRNILKKQGFPKKYIQQYMFATAIRYFGIGVFLIVLLMNKNFAL
;
A
#
# COMPACT_ATOMS: atom_id res chain seq x y z
N MET A 1 12.31 19.11 21.64
CA MET A 1 11.82 17.71 21.48
C MET A 1 11.42 17.55 20.03
N ILE A 2 11.86 16.49 19.33
CA ILE A 2 11.44 16.25 17.94
C ILE A 2 10.00 15.72 17.98
N ASP A 3 9.13 16.24 17.11
CA ASP A 3 7.74 15.80 17.00
C ASP A 3 7.68 14.30 16.60
N PRO A 4 6.95 13.44 17.34
CA PRO A 4 6.76 12.04 16.99
C PRO A 4 6.26 11.82 15.55
N LEU A 5 5.46 12.74 15.02
CA LEU A 5 4.96 12.70 13.65
C LEU A 5 6.08 12.86 12.63
N ILE A 6 7.07 13.72 12.91
CA ILE A 6 8.26 13.89 12.04
C ILE A 6 9.07 12.60 12.02
N ILE A 7 9.27 11.95 13.17
CA ILE A 7 10.00 10.68 13.27
C ILE A 7 9.26 9.59 12.49
N ALA A 8 7.93 9.49 12.67
CA ALA A 8 7.11 8.52 11.94
C ALA A 8 7.10 8.79 10.43
N GLY A 9 7.04 10.05 10.02
CA GLY A 9 7.15 10.46 8.62
C GLY A 9 8.50 10.08 8.01
N ALA A 10 9.60 10.31 8.73
CA ALA A 10 10.93 9.91 8.30
C ALA A 10 11.06 8.37 8.17
N ALA A 11 10.56 7.62 9.15
CA ALA A 11 10.53 6.16 9.11
C ALA A 11 9.68 5.62 7.94
N PHE A 12 8.53 6.25 7.68
CA PHE A 12 7.69 5.95 6.52
C PHE A 12 8.44 6.19 5.21
N LEU A 13 9.06 7.35 5.03
CA LEU A 13 9.84 7.65 3.84
C LEU A 13 10.99 6.65 3.66
N ALA A 14 11.75 6.36 4.72
CA ALA A 14 12.82 5.37 4.69
C ALA A 14 12.30 3.99 4.26
N SER A 15 11.11 3.57 4.72
CA SER A 15 10.49 2.32 4.32
C SER A 15 10.13 2.29 2.82
N ILE A 16 9.64 3.41 2.27
CA ILE A 16 9.28 3.53 0.86
C ILE A 16 10.52 3.43 -0.02
N PHE A 17 11.58 4.17 0.33
CA PHE A 17 12.85 4.12 -0.39
C PHE A 17 13.53 2.76 -0.25
N GLY A 18 13.59 2.19 0.97
CA GLY A 18 14.15 0.85 1.19
C GLY A 18 13.43 -0.22 0.37
N ALA A 19 12.11 -0.20 0.37
CA ALA A 19 11.32 -1.11 -0.46
C ALA A 19 11.51 -0.89 -1.96
N ARG A 20 11.75 0.35 -2.40
CA ARG A 20 12.04 0.68 -3.79
C ARG A 20 13.34 0.01 -4.24
N PHE A 21 14.42 0.13 -3.46
CA PHE A 21 15.69 -0.52 -3.77
C PHE A 21 15.58 -2.04 -3.87
N ILE A 22 14.83 -2.67 -2.96
CA ILE A 22 14.59 -4.12 -3.01
C ILE A 22 13.79 -4.49 -4.25
N SER A 23 12.76 -3.71 -4.60
CA SER A 23 11.94 -3.97 -5.79
C SER A 23 12.73 -3.85 -7.09
N GLU A 24 13.63 -2.88 -7.18
CA GLU A 24 14.50 -2.69 -8.34
C GLU A 24 15.50 -3.84 -8.49
N ASN A 25 16.07 -4.30 -7.37
CA ASN A 25 16.92 -5.50 -7.38
C ASN A 25 16.14 -6.76 -7.75
N ALA A 26 14.89 -6.89 -7.30
CA ALA A 26 14.02 -7.98 -7.72
C ALA A 26 13.76 -7.94 -9.24
N PHE A 27 13.50 -6.75 -9.79
CA PHE A 27 13.24 -6.58 -11.23
C PHE A 27 14.41 -7.02 -12.11
N LYS A 28 15.65 -6.94 -11.60
CA LYS A 28 16.85 -7.45 -12.30
C LYS A 28 16.86 -8.98 -12.42
N LEU A 29 16.09 -9.71 -11.61
CA LEU A 29 15.97 -11.17 -11.68
C LEU A 29 15.08 -11.66 -12.83
N LEU A 30 14.41 -10.75 -13.53
CA LEU A 30 13.51 -11.07 -14.63
C LEU A 30 14.25 -10.94 -15.97
N ASP A 31 13.98 -11.89 -16.88
CA ASP A 31 14.36 -11.75 -18.29
C ASP A 31 13.51 -10.67 -18.98
N GLN A 32 13.85 -10.34 -20.25
CA GLN A 32 13.13 -9.28 -20.97
C GLN A 32 11.66 -9.62 -21.23
N GLU A 33 11.36 -10.89 -21.49
CA GLU A 33 10.00 -11.36 -21.78
C GLU A 33 9.11 -11.28 -20.53
N GLN A 34 9.62 -11.71 -19.38
CA GLN A 34 8.97 -11.60 -18.08
C GLN A 34 8.75 -10.14 -17.68
N LYS A 35 9.68 -9.23 -17.99
CA LYS A 35 9.51 -7.80 -17.72
C LYS A 35 8.37 -7.20 -18.54
N ALA A 36 8.30 -7.55 -19.83
CA ALA A 36 7.19 -7.12 -20.69
C ALA A 36 5.86 -7.71 -20.20
N GLY A 37 5.81 -9.03 -19.99
CA GLY A 37 4.61 -9.71 -19.51
C GLY A 37 4.13 -9.22 -18.13
N LEU A 38 5.04 -8.80 -17.25
CA LEU A 38 4.68 -8.22 -15.95
C LEU A 38 3.78 -6.99 -16.11
N ILE A 39 4.08 -6.12 -17.08
CA ILE A 39 3.30 -4.90 -17.31
C ILE A 39 1.88 -5.26 -17.75
N ASP A 40 1.75 -6.21 -18.67
CA ASP A 40 0.49 -6.64 -19.26
C ASP A 40 -0.38 -7.35 -18.22
N ILE A 41 0.22 -8.27 -17.46
CA ILE A 41 -0.48 -9.05 -16.44
C ILE A 41 -0.95 -8.17 -15.27
N LEU A 42 -0.15 -7.17 -14.87
CA LEU A 42 -0.49 -6.28 -13.75
C LEU A 42 -1.31 -5.06 -14.15
N SER A 43 -1.40 -4.71 -15.44
CA SER A 43 -2.18 -3.56 -15.92
C SER A 43 -3.66 -3.62 -15.50
N PRO A 44 -4.39 -4.75 -15.68
CA PRO A 44 -5.77 -4.86 -15.23
C PRO A 44 -5.92 -4.70 -13.72
N ILE A 45 -4.98 -5.23 -12.93
CA ILE A 45 -4.99 -5.11 -11.46
C ILE A 45 -4.83 -3.65 -11.06
N ARG A 46 -3.89 -2.92 -11.68
CA ARG A 46 -3.67 -1.49 -11.44
C ARG A 46 -4.93 -0.69 -11.76
N LYS A 47 -5.57 -0.95 -12.90
CA LYS A 47 -6.83 -0.27 -13.28
C LYS A 47 -7.95 -0.54 -12.27
N LYS A 48 -8.16 -1.82 -11.88
CA LYS A 48 -9.17 -2.19 -10.87
C LYS A 48 -8.88 -1.55 -9.51
N THR A 49 -7.62 -1.51 -9.11
CA THR A 49 -7.19 -0.89 -7.84
C THR A 49 -7.46 0.60 -7.86
N LEU A 50 -7.15 1.29 -8.96
CA LEU A 50 -7.43 2.72 -9.10
C LEU A 50 -8.93 3.01 -9.01
N VAL A 51 -9.76 2.22 -9.70
CA VAL A 51 -11.23 2.34 -9.61
C VAL A 51 -11.71 2.12 -8.16
N ALA A 52 -11.18 1.10 -7.47
CA ALA A 52 -11.51 0.85 -6.07
C ALA A 52 -11.10 2.01 -5.15
N VAL A 53 -9.93 2.61 -5.37
CA VAL A 53 -9.49 3.81 -4.61
C VAL A 53 -10.44 4.98 -4.83
N ILE A 54 -10.86 5.24 -6.07
CA ILE A 54 -11.83 6.31 -6.37
C ILE A 54 -13.14 6.06 -5.62
N ILE A 55 -13.61 4.81 -5.61
CA ILE A 55 -14.83 4.43 -4.88
C ILE A 55 -14.66 4.66 -3.37
N ILE A 56 -13.54 4.25 -2.78
CA ILE A 56 -13.26 4.44 -1.35
C ILE A 56 -13.23 5.94 -1.00
N VAL A 57 -12.62 6.77 -1.84
CA VAL A 57 -12.57 8.22 -1.65
C VAL A 57 -13.98 8.83 -1.77
N ALA A 58 -14.76 8.43 -2.77
CA ALA A 58 -16.14 8.91 -2.91
C ALA A 58 -17.00 8.52 -1.69
N LEU A 59 -16.86 7.27 -1.21
CA LEU A 59 -17.52 6.80 -0.01
C LEU A 59 -17.12 7.60 1.23
N PHE A 60 -15.85 7.96 1.38
CA PHE A 60 -15.41 8.82 2.48
C PHE A 60 -16.15 10.16 2.49
N PHE A 61 -16.23 10.85 1.35
CA PHE A 61 -16.94 12.14 1.27
C PHE A 61 -18.46 12.00 1.48
N LEU A 62 -19.06 10.93 0.99
CA LEU A 62 -20.47 10.64 1.24
C LEU A 62 -20.74 10.39 2.73
N LEU A 63 -19.92 9.57 3.37
CA LEU A 63 -20.04 9.30 4.80
C LEU A 63 -19.80 10.59 5.61
N TYR A 64 -18.77 11.36 5.28
CA TYR A 64 -18.52 12.65 5.93
C TYR A 64 -19.73 13.59 5.87
N LYS A 65 -20.42 13.64 4.72
CA LYS A 65 -21.59 14.52 4.53
C LYS A 65 -22.87 14.01 5.20
N PHE A 66 -23.10 12.70 5.21
CA PHE A 66 -24.43 12.13 5.53
C PHE A 66 -24.48 11.31 6.83
N SER A 67 -23.36 10.81 7.34
CA SER A 67 -23.38 9.81 8.43
C SER A 67 -23.34 10.40 9.84
N GLY A 68 -23.00 11.69 9.99
CA GLY A 68 -22.78 12.32 11.29
C GLY A 68 -21.62 11.70 12.09
N LEU A 69 -20.81 10.83 11.47
CA LEU A 69 -19.66 10.21 12.10
C LEU A 69 -18.57 11.24 12.41
N GLY A 70 -17.88 11.03 13.53
CA GLY A 70 -16.72 11.83 13.88
C GLY A 70 -15.56 11.62 12.89
N MET A 71 -14.71 12.63 12.75
CA MET A 71 -13.57 12.61 11.82
C MET A 71 -12.65 11.38 12.06
N GLU A 72 -12.40 11.03 13.33
CA GLU A 72 -11.61 9.86 13.71
C GLU A 72 -12.17 8.55 13.16
N GLN A 73 -13.49 8.35 13.28
CA GLN A 73 -14.17 7.13 12.79
C GLN A 73 -14.09 7.04 11.27
N LEU A 74 -14.29 8.16 10.57
CA LEU A 74 -14.18 8.23 9.12
C LEU A 74 -12.77 7.92 8.64
N PHE A 75 -11.74 8.45 9.31
CA PHE A 75 -10.36 8.13 9.00
C PHE A 75 -10.03 6.66 9.24
N LEU A 76 -10.48 6.10 10.37
CA LEU A 76 -10.26 4.69 10.68
C LEU A 76 -10.90 3.78 9.62
N MET A 77 -12.15 4.06 9.21
CA MET A 77 -12.83 3.34 8.13
C MET A 77 -12.09 3.51 6.80
N TYR A 78 -11.70 4.72 6.45
CA TYR A 78 -10.99 5.04 5.20
C TYR A 78 -9.67 4.28 5.09
N PHE A 79 -8.80 4.42 6.10
CA PHE A 79 -7.51 3.73 6.11
C PHE A 79 -7.67 2.22 6.26
N GLY A 80 -8.67 1.75 7.00
CA GLY A 80 -9.01 0.33 7.09
C GLY A 80 -9.37 -0.27 5.73
N LEU A 81 -10.23 0.39 4.96
CA LEU A 81 -10.59 -0.03 3.60
C LEU A 81 -9.40 -0.02 2.65
N LEU A 82 -8.54 1.00 2.73
CA LEU A 82 -7.31 1.05 1.94
C LEU A 82 -6.35 -0.10 2.29
N LEU A 83 -6.13 -0.40 3.56
CA LEU A 83 -5.29 -1.51 3.99
C LEU A 83 -5.84 -2.85 3.49
N ILE A 84 -7.15 -3.07 3.57
CA ILE A 84 -7.80 -4.29 3.04
C ILE A 84 -7.59 -4.39 1.52
N LEU A 85 -7.77 -3.29 0.78
CA LEU A 85 -7.54 -3.24 -0.66
C LEU A 85 -6.06 -3.56 -1.00
N MET A 86 -5.11 -2.97 -0.28
CA MET A 86 -3.67 -3.20 -0.47
C MET A 86 -3.28 -4.66 -0.19
N LEU A 87 -3.76 -5.24 0.91
CA LEU A 87 -3.52 -6.65 1.22
C LEU A 87 -4.13 -7.57 0.15
N SER A 88 -5.38 -7.32 -0.24
CA SER A 88 -6.07 -8.12 -1.25
C SER A 88 -5.35 -8.08 -2.60
N THR A 89 -4.97 -6.90 -3.08
CA THR A 89 -4.23 -6.73 -4.34
C THR A 89 -2.86 -7.39 -4.30
N THR A 90 -2.19 -7.41 -3.15
CA THR A 90 -0.91 -8.10 -2.95
C THR A 90 -1.06 -9.62 -3.05
N LEU A 91 -2.07 -10.17 -2.39
CA LEU A 91 -2.35 -11.61 -2.44
C LEU A 91 -2.73 -12.06 -3.84
N ILE A 92 -3.57 -11.28 -4.53
CA ILE A 92 -3.93 -11.51 -5.93
C ILE A 92 -2.68 -11.47 -6.82
N THR A 93 -1.84 -10.45 -6.66
CA THR A 93 -0.60 -10.30 -7.44
C THR A 93 0.35 -11.46 -7.21
N ARG A 94 0.59 -11.86 -5.95
CA ARG A 94 1.41 -13.04 -5.61
C ARG A 94 0.91 -14.30 -6.29
N ASN A 95 -0.40 -14.53 -6.26
CA ASN A 95 -1.00 -15.72 -6.88
C ASN A 95 -0.86 -15.69 -8.40
N ILE A 96 -1.03 -14.53 -9.03
CA ILE A 96 -0.86 -14.36 -10.47
C ILE A 96 0.60 -14.59 -10.88
N LEU A 97 1.56 -14.00 -10.17
CA LEU A 97 3.00 -14.19 -10.44
C LEU A 97 3.39 -15.67 -10.34
N LYS A 98 2.88 -16.40 -9.33
CA LYS A 98 3.11 -17.84 -9.20
C LYS A 98 2.51 -18.64 -10.36
N LYS A 99 1.26 -18.32 -10.77
CA LYS A 99 0.58 -19.01 -11.87
C LYS A 99 1.28 -18.80 -13.21
N GLN A 100 1.91 -17.65 -13.40
CA GLN A 100 2.60 -17.27 -14.63
C GLN A 100 4.09 -17.67 -14.62
N GLY A 101 4.52 -18.50 -13.67
CA GLY A 101 5.87 -19.07 -13.67
C GLY A 101 7.00 -18.11 -13.29
N PHE A 102 6.70 -16.95 -12.67
CA PHE A 102 7.74 -16.00 -12.28
C PHE A 102 8.73 -16.62 -11.27
N PRO A 103 10.02 -16.23 -11.30
CA PRO A 103 11.03 -16.78 -10.42
C PRO A 103 10.65 -16.65 -8.93
N LYS A 104 10.79 -17.74 -8.16
CA LYS A 104 10.46 -17.73 -6.71
C LYS A 104 11.21 -16.64 -5.95
N LYS A 105 12.48 -16.39 -6.30
CA LYS A 105 13.31 -15.32 -5.71
C LYS A 105 12.72 -13.93 -5.97
N TYR A 106 12.24 -13.67 -7.19
CA TYR A 106 11.55 -12.42 -7.52
C TYR A 106 10.30 -12.24 -6.65
N ILE A 107 9.45 -13.27 -6.59
CA ILE A 107 8.21 -13.22 -5.79
C ILE A 107 8.51 -12.97 -4.31
N GLN A 108 9.54 -13.61 -3.75
CA GLN A 108 9.96 -13.41 -2.37
C GLN A 108 10.44 -11.97 -2.11
N GLN A 109 11.30 -11.43 -2.97
CA GLN A 109 11.79 -10.05 -2.82
C GLN A 109 10.67 -9.02 -3.01
N TYR A 110 9.75 -9.25 -3.96
CA TYR A 110 8.55 -8.43 -4.14
C TYR A 110 7.67 -8.42 -2.88
N MET A 111 7.43 -9.59 -2.28
CA MET A 111 6.63 -9.70 -1.06
C MET A 111 7.33 -9.03 0.13
N PHE A 112 8.65 -9.17 0.25
CA PHE A 112 9.44 -8.54 1.29
C PHE A 112 9.43 -7.00 1.17
N ALA A 113 9.65 -6.47 -0.03
CA ALA A 113 9.53 -5.03 -0.29
C ALA A 113 8.11 -4.52 -0.01
N THR A 114 7.09 -5.31 -0.32
CA THR A 114 5.70 -4.95 -0.02
C THR A 114 5.42 -4.94 1.49
N ALA A 115 5.94 -5.92 2.23
CA ALA A 115 5.84 -5.97 3.68
C ALA A 115 6.51 -4.76 4.34
N ILE A 116 7.69 -4.35 3.89
CA ILE A 116 8.38 -3.14 4.38
C ILE A 116 7.53 -1.89 4.17
N ARG A 117 6.91 -1.74 3.00
CA ARG A 117 5.99 -0.61 2.73
C ARG A 117 4.80 -0.62 3.68
N TYR A 118 4.20 -1.78 3.90
CA TYR A 118 3.02 -1.89 4.77
C TYR A 118 3.38 -1.64 6.23
N PHE A 119 4.56 -2.07 6.65
CA PHE A 119 5.09 -1.75 7.97
C PHE A 119 5.25 -0.24 8.15
N GLY A 120 5.89 0.45 7.20
CA GLY A 120 6.05 1.90 7.27
C GLY A 120 4.72 2.67 7.25
N ILE A 121 3.77 2.25 6.42
CA ILE A 121 2.41 2.81 6.40
C ILE A 121 1.73 2.57 7.76
N GLY A 122 1.79 1.35 8.29
CA GLY A 122 1.16 1.00 9.57
C GLY A 122 1.71 1.81 10.73
N VAL A 123 3.04 1.93 10.85
CA VAL A 123 3.69 2.75 11.88
C VAL A 123 3.27 4.22 11.76
N PHE A 124 3.28 4.77 10.54
CA PHE A 124 2.86 6.14 10.31
C PHE A 124 1.40 6.38 10.71
N LEU A 125 0.50 5.50 10.30
CA LEU A 125 -0.93 5.61 10.63
C LEU A 125 -1.18 5.49 12.13
N ILE A 126 -0.51 4.58 12.83
CA ILE A 126 -0.64 4.45 14.28
C ILE A 126 -0.21 5.76 14.98
N VAL A 127 0.94 6.31 14.61
CA VAL A 127 1.42 7.57 15.20
C VAL A 127 0.51 8.75 14.85
N LEU A 128 0.02 8.80 13.61
CA LEU A 128 -0.92 9.83 13.15
C LEU A 128 -2.22 9.79 13.98
N LEU A 129 -2.79 8.61 14.19
CA LEU A 129 -4.03 8.43 14.96
C LEU A 129 -3.84 8.68 16.47
N MET A 130 -2.65 8.40 17.01
CA MET A 130 -2.33 8.68 18.42
C MET A 130 -1.98 10.15 18.67
N ASN A 131 -1.71 10.93 17.63
CA ASN A 131 -1.36 12.34 17.78
C ASN A 131 -2.61 13.15 18.12
N LYS A 132 -2.67 13.71 19.33
CA LYS A 132 -3.80 14.48 19.86
C LYS A 132 -4.17 15.71 19.01
N ASN A 133 -3.24 16.20 18.18
CA ASN A 133 -3.49 17.32 17.27
C ASN A 133 -4.29 16.93 16.02
N PHE A 134 -4.52 15.64 15.79
CA PHE A 134 -5.30 15.15 14.65
C PHE A 134 -6.82 15.16 14.91
N ALA A 135 -7.24 15.35 16.16
CA ALA A 135 -8.63 15.37 16.62
C ALA A 135 -9.23 16.79 16.78
N LEU A 136 -8.51 17.83 16.33
CA LEU A 136 -8.92 19.24 16.41
C LEU A 136 -9.33 19.79 15.04
#